data_AF-A0A7W6BRZ3-F1
#
_entry.id   AF-A0A7W6BRZ3-F1
#
_cell.length_a   1.000
_cell.length_b   1.000
_cell.length_c   1.000
_cell.angle_alpha   90.00
_cell.angle_beta   90.00
_cell.angle_gamma   90.00
#
_symmetry.space_group_name_H-M   'P 1'
#
loop_
_entity.id
_entity.type
_entity.pdbx_description
1 polymer ?
#
loop_
_entity_poly.entity_id
_entity_poly.type
_entity_poly.pdbx_seq_one_letter_code
_entity_poly.pdbx_strand_id
1 'polypeptide(L)' 'MRAGTSSHFYRQWSSRAAEVALTSRDRRIQLRCAHSANIWALIADAIEGGDERGFRRLTQNLICLPQGR' A
#
# COMPACT_ATOMS: atom_id res chain seq x y z
N MET A 1 4.45 0.66 -18.44
CA MET A 1 5.11 0.00 -17.29
C MET A 1 4.76 -1.47 -17.35
N ARG A 2 5.73 -2.40 -17.26
CA ARG A 2 5.45 -3.84 -17.23
C ARG A 2 4.78 -4.19 -15.90
N ALA A 3 3.68 -4.95 -15.90
CA ALA A 3 2.88 -5.23 -14.70
C ALA A 3 3.70 -5.77 -13.51
N GLY A 4 4.71 -6.60 -13.77
CA GLY A 4 5.57 -7.20 -12.74
C GLY A 4 6.46 -6.23 -11.95
N THR A 5 6.83 -5.07 -12.51
CA THR A 5 7.59 -4.06 -11.73
C THR A 5 6.69 -3.23 -10.82
N SER A 6 5.39 -3.14 -11.14
CA SER A 6 4.44 -2.35 -10.38
C SER A 6 3.93 -3.10 -9.15
N SER A 7 3.58 -4.39 -9.27
CA SER A 7 3.16 -5.19 -8.11
C SER A 7 4.28 -5.34 -7.06
N HIS A 8 5.52 -5.56 -7.52
CA HIS A 8 6.69 -5.65 -6.65
C HIS A 8 6.91 -4.37 -5.82
N PHE A 9 6.70 -3.19 -6.40
CA PHE A 9 6.77 -1.92 -5.69
C PHE A 9 5.76 -1.87 -4.53
N TYR A 10 4.50 -2.22 -4.77
CA TYR A 10 3.48 -2.21 -3.73
C TYR A 10 3.71 -3.30 -2.66
N ARG A 11 4.22 -4.48 -3.03
CA ARG A 11 4.63 -5.51 -2.06
C ARG A 11 5.74 -5.01 -1.14
N GLN A 12 6.77 -4.34 -1.67
CA GLN A 12 7.85 -3.78 -0.85
C GLN A 12 7.33 -2.74 0.16
N TRP A 13 6.45 -1.84 -0.27
CA TRP A 13 5.83 -0.86 0.62
C TRP A 13 4.92 -1.50 1.67
N SER A 14 4.18 -2.54 1.29
CA SER A 14 3.39 -3.36 2.23
C SER A 14 4.28 -3.94 3.32
N SER A 15 5.35 -4.65 2.94
CA SER A 15 6.27 -5.28 3.89
C SER A 15 6.92 -4.27 4.82
N ARG A 16 7.37 -3.12 4.29
CA ARG A 16 7.98 -2.06 5.10
C ARG A 16 7.00 -1.44 6.08
N ALA A 17 5.76 -1.20 5.65
CA ALA A 17 4.72 -0.70 6.55
C ALA A 17 4.36 -1.73 7.64
N ALA A 18 4.33 -3.03 7.31
CA ALA A 18 4.10 -4.09 8.28
C ALA A 18 5.24 -4.16 9.31
N GLU A 19 6.50 -4.06 8.87
CA GLU A 19 7.67 -4.04 9.76
C GLU A 19 7.60 -2.87 10.76
N VAL A 20 7.26 -1.66 10.29
CA VAL A 20 7.07 -0.50 11.17
C VAL A 20 5.89 -0.72 12.12
N ALA A 21 4.80 -1.35 11.66
CA ALA A 21 3.65 -1.64 12.51
C ALA A 21 4.00 -2.63 13.64
N LEU A 22 4.86 -3.62 13.36
CA LEU A 22 5.27 -4.64 14.33
C LEU A 22 6.31 -4.13 15.34
N THR A 23 7.17 -3.19 14.92
CA THR A 23 8.30 -2.71 15.73
C THR A 23 8.01 -1.42 16.50
N SER A 24 7.00 -0.65 16.08
CA SER A 24 6.63 0.60 16.75
C SER A 24 6.05 0.35 18.15
N ARG A 25 6.40 1.20 19.12
CA ARG A 25 5.79 1.24 20.46
C ARG A 25 4.59 2.18 20.55
N ASP A 26 4.41 3.05 19.56
CA ASP A 26 3.27 3.97 19.49
C ASP A 26 2.08 3.28 18.81
N ARG A 27 1.01 3.04 19.57
CA ARG A 27 -0.23 2.40 19.10
C ARG A 27 -0.85 3.09 17.88
N ARG A 28 -0.76 4.42 17.78
CA ARG A 28 -1.27 5.17 16.63
C ARG A 28 -0.45 4.88 15.39
N ILE A 29 0.88 4.80 15.52
CA ILE A 29 1.77 4.42 14.43
C ILE A 29 1.51 2.96 14.02
N GLN A 30 1.39 2.04 14.98
CA GLN A 30 1.07 0.64 14.71
C GLN A 30 -0.18 0.50 13.83
N LEU A 31 -1.30 1.11 14.24
CA LEU A 31 -2.57 1.02 13.53
C LEU A 31 -2.50 1.65 12.13
N ARG A 32 -1.86 2.81 11.99
CA ARG A 32 -1.71 3.48 10.69
C ARG A 32 -0.85 2.66 9.73
N CYS A 33 0.26 2.14 10.21
CA CYS A 33 1.18 1.34 9.41
C CYS A 33 0.58 -0.03 9.03
N ALA A 34 -0.16 -0.68 9.94
CA ALA A 34 -0.89 -1.91 9.65
C ALA A 34 -1.98 -1.69 8.58
N HIS A 35 -2.75 -0.60 8.69
CA HIS A 35 -3.73 -0.23 7.69
C HIS A 35 -3.08 0.05 6.33
N SER A 36 -1.99 0.82 6.33
CA SER A 36 -1.24 1.16 5.11
C SER A 36 -0.65 -0.09 4.44
N ALA A 37 -0.08 -1.02 5.24
CA ALA A 37 0.41 -2.31 4.74
C ALA A 37 -0.69 -3.09 4.01
N ASN A 38 -1.88 -3.17 4.60
CA ASN A 38 -3.02 -3.85 4.00
C ASN A 38 -3.45 -3.20 2.67
N ILE A 39 -3.50 -1.86 2.59
CA ILE A 39 -3.85 -1.17 1.33
C ILE A 39 -2.82 -1.45 0.23
N TRP A 40 -1.52 -1.44 0.56
CA TRP A 40 -0.48 -1.76 -0.40
C TRP A 40 -0.52 -3.22 -0.87
N ALA A 41 -0.83 -4.17 0.03
CA ALA A 41 -1.02 -5.56 -0.33
C ALA A 41 -2.19 -5.74 -1.32
N LEU A 42 -3.34 -5.12 -1.05
CA LEU A 42 -4.52 -5.19 -1.92
C LEU A 42 -4.25 -4.60 -3.31
N ILE A 43 -3.43 -3.55 -3.41
CA ILE A 43 -3.05 -2.97 -4.70
C ILE A 43 -2.13 -3.92 -5.46
N ALA A 44 -1.17 -4.56 -4.79
CA ALA A 44 -0.32 -5.57 -5.41
C ALA A 44 -1.15 -6.76 -5.92
N ASP A 45 -2.08 -7.26 -5.12
CA ASP A 45 -2.99 -8.35 -5.48
C ASP A 45 -3.84 -7.99 -6.71
N ALA A 46 -4.38 -6.75 -6.76
CA ALA A 46 -5.15 -6.28 -7.91
C ALA A 46 -4.32 -6.22 -9.20
N ILE A 47 -3.05 -5.81 -9.13
CA ILE A 47 -2.15 -5.79 -10.30
C ILE A 47 -1.81 -7.21 -10.75
N GLU A 48 -1.48 -8.10 -9.82
CA GLU A 48 -1.13 -9.50 -10.11
C GLU A 48 -2.31 -10.27 -10.70
N GLY A 49 -3.52 -10.01 -10.21
CA GLY A 49 -4.76 -10.61 -10.71
C GLY A 49 -5.33 -9.96 -11.97
N GLY A 50 -4.73 -8.87 -12.47
CA GLY A 50 -5.26 -8.11 -13.60
C GLY A 50 -6.58 -7.38 -13.31
N ASP A 51 -6.92 -7.15 -12.04
CA ASP A 51 -8.12 -6.43 -11.62
C ASP A 51 -7.92 -4.90 -11.71
N GLU A 52 -8.05 -4.38 -12.93
CA GLU A 52 -7.94 -2.94 -13.18
C GLU A 52 -9.02 -2.10 -12.48
N ARG A 53 -10.19 -2.67 -12.15
CA ARG A 53 -11.25 -1.95 -11.44
C ARG A 53 -10.92 -1.84 -9.96
N GLY A 54 -10.46 -2.94 -9.34
CA GLY A 54 -9.94 -2.96 -7.98
C GLY A 54 -8.76 -2.02 -7.81
N PHE A 55 -7.79 -2.06 -8.73
CA PHE A 55 -6.65 -1.13 -8.74
C PHE A 55 -7.11 0.33 -8.74
N ARG A 56 -8.02 0.71 -9.65
CA ARG A 56 -8.56 2.09 -9.71
C ARG A 56 -9.26 2.48 -8.41
N ARG A 57 -10.12 1.60 -7.87
CA ARG A 57 -10.86 1.88 -6.62
C ARG A 57 -9.93 2.07 -5.43
N LEU A 58 -8.88 1.26 -5.32
CA LEU A 58 -7.90 1.32 -4.22
C LEU A 58 -7.01 2.55 -4.33
N THR A 59 -6.63 2.94 -5.55
CA THR A 59 -5.75 4.09 -5.79
C THR A 59 -6.46 5.43 -5.83
N GLN A 60 -7.77 5.46 -6.08
CA GLN A 60 -8.57 6.70 -6.11
C GLN A 60 -8.46 7.51 -4.80
N ASN A 61 -8.33 6.83 -3.66
CA ASN A 61 -8.23 7.48 -2.35
C ASN A 61 -6.77 7.77 -1.92
N LEU A 62 -5.78 7.26 -2.66
CA LEU A 62 -4.36 7.51 -2.38
C LEU A 62 -3.86 8.86 -2.91
N ILE A 63 -4.60 9.48 -3.83
CA ILE A 63 -4.25 10.79 -4.44
C ILE A 63 -4.41 11.97 -3.45
N CYS A 64 -4.92 11.74 -2.23
CA CYS A 64 -5.02 12.77 -1.19
C CYS A 64 -3.82 12.77 -0.22
N LEU A 65 -2.63 13.06 -0.74
CA LEU A 65 -1.59 13.75 0.03
C LEU A 65 -1.13 14.93 -0.85
N PRO A 66 -1.64 16.16 -0.62
CA PRO A 66 -0.92 17.31 -1.15
C PRO A 66 0.50 17.23 -0.60
N GLN A 67 1.47 17.25 -1.52
CA GLN A 67 2.86 17.51 -1.18
C GLN A 67 2.86 18.84 -0.43
N GLY A 68 2.99 18.77 0.90
CA GLY A 68 3.18 19.94 1.74
C GLY A 68 4.41 20.66 1.22
N ARG A 69 4.19 21.83 0.61
CA ARG A 69 5.21 22.86 0.43
C ARG A 69 5.60 23.40 1.79
#